data_AF-A0A4Y2FE27-F1
#
_entry.id   AF-A0A4Y2FE27-F1
#
_cell.length_a   1.000
_cell.length_b   1.000
_cell.length_c   1.000
_cell.angle_alpha   90.00
_cell.angle_beta   90.00
_cell.angle_gamma   90.00
#
_symmetry.space_group_name_H-M   'P 1'
#
loop_
_entity.id
_entity.type
_entity.pdbx_description
1 polymer ?
#
loop_
_entity_poly.entity_id
_entity_poly.type
_entity_poly.pdbx_seq_one_letter_code
_entity_poly.pdbx_strand_id
1 'polypeptide(L)'
;MMEVKSKKENSAVKVKPRAVVLYNATMGGVDRSDQCLSYYPVARNQQRKYYKKIFRHLLNQAVWNFFVIYQKNGGRLNHIGFRMKLVERVIEVGGTDPSVRRYVTPKESENVIRLIGSHFPSFLESDCSEKEGQ
;
A
#
# COMPACT_ATOMS: atom_id res chain seq x y z
N MET A 1 -5.55 -36.37 -26.64
CA MET A 1 -5.71 -34.92 -26.87
C MET A 1 -6.92 -34.42 -26.08
N MET A 2 -7.12 -33.12 -25.93
CA MET A 2 -8.29 -32.54 -25.23
C MET A 2 -8.92 -31.44 -26.08
N GLU A 3 -10.24 -31.42 -26.15
CA GLU A 3 -11.01 -30.36 -26.77
C GLU A 3 -11.03 -29.13 -25.88
N VAL A 4 -10.75 -27.97 -26.46
CA VAL A 4 -10.77 -26.69 -25.76
C VAL A 4 -11.86 -25.84 -26.41
N LYS A 5 -12.90 -25.51 -25.63
CA LYS A 5 -13.91 -24.53 -26.03
C LYS A 5 -13.24 -23.17 -26.20
N SER A 6 -13.48 -22.54 -27.33
CA SER A 6 -13.05 -21.18 -27.61
C SER A 6 -14.00 -20.18 -26.97
N LYS A 7 -13.47 -18.99 -26.65
CA LYS A 7 -14.21 -17.91 -25.96
C LYS A 7 -15.20 -17.16 -26.87
N LYS A 8 -15.22 -17.45 -28.18
CA LYS A 8 -16.14 -16.86 -29.17
C LYS A 8 -17.18 -17.90 -29.54
N GLU A 9 -18.46 -17.54 -29.45
CA GLU A 9 -19.63 -18.41 -29.69
C GLU A 9 -19.60 -19.15 -31.04
N ASN A 10 -18.95 -18.61 -32.08
CA ASN A 10 -18.90 -19.19 -33.43
C ASN A 10 -17.50 -19.66 -33.89
N SER A 11 -16.65 -20.16 -32.98
CA SER A 11 -15.31 -20.62 -33.39
C SER A 11 -15.12 -22.12 -33.21
N ALA A 12 -14.49 -22.74 -34.22
CA ALA A 12 -14.25 -24.17 -34.28
C ALA A 12 -13.57 -24.70 -33.02
N VAL A 13 -14.02 -25.87 -32.56
CA VAL A 13 -13.44 -26.59 -31.41
C VAL A 13 -11.97 -26.86 -31.69
N LYS A 14 -11.09 -26.35 -30.82
CA LYS A 14 -9.64 -26.53 -30.97
C LYS A 14 -9.21 -27.74 -30.15
N VAL A 15 -8.66 -28.75 -30.83
CA VAL A 15 -8.04 -29.90 -30.17
C VAL A 15 -6.58 -29.54 -29.82
N LYS A 16 -6.23 -29.63 -28.54
CA LYS A 16 -4.85 -29.38 -28.06
C LYS A 16 -4.29 -30.63 -27.37
N PRO A 17 -2.96 -30.81 -27.33
CA PRO A 17 -2.35 -31.83 -26.49
C PRO A 17 -2.70 -31.64 -25.02
N ARG A 18 -2.88 -32.74 -24.29
CA ARG A 18 -3.25 -32.70 -22.86
C ARG A 18 -2.24 -31.92 -22.02
N ALA A 19 -0.95 -32.05 -22.34
CA ALA A 19 0.13 -31.31 -21.69
C ALA A 19 -0.08 -29.79 -21.78
N VAL A 20 -0.43 -29.27 -22.97
CA VAL A 20 -0.67 -27.84 -23.20
C VAL A 20 -1.90 -27.34 -22.44
N VAL A 21 -2.95 -28.15 -22.35
CA VAL A 21 -4.17 -27.78 -21.60
C VAL A 21 -3.87 -27.71 -20.09
N LEU A 22 -3.19 -28.71 -19.55
CA LEU A 22 -2.84 -28.76 -18.13
C LEU A 22 -1.90 -27.62 -17.73
N TYR A 23 -0.91 -27.32 -18.57
CA TYR A 23 -0.01 -26.20 -18.35
C TYR A 23 -0.76 -24.86 -18.28
N ASN A 24 -1.57 -24.55 -19.30
CA ASN A 24 -2.34 -23.30 -19.32
C ASN A 24 -3.34 -23.17 -18.16
N ALA A 25 -3.85 -24.29 -17.65
CA ALA A 25 -4.75 -24.30 -16.51
C ALA A 25 -4.05 -23.97 -15.18
N THR A 26 -2.75 -24.26 -15.06
CA THR A 26 -2.01 -24.23 -13.77
C THR A 26 -0.92 -23.16 -13.70
N MET A 27 -0.35 -22.74 -14.83
CA MET A 27 0.78 -21.81 -14.89
C MET A 27 0.54 -20.45 -14.22
N GLY A 28 -0.71 -19.98 -14.15
CA GLY A 28 -1.06 -18.66 -13.60
C GLY A 28 -1.13 -18.60 -12.07
N GLY A 29 -0.72 -19.64 -11.35
CA GLY A 29 -0.78 -19.67 -9.89
C GLY A 29 0.01 -18.52 -9.24
N VAL A 30 1.25 -18.31 -9.70
CA VAL A 30 2.16 -17.28 -9.17
C VAL A 30 1.63 -15.87 -9.48
N ASP A 31 1.27 -15.61 -10.74
CA ASP A 31 0.74 -14.31 -11.16
C ASP A 31 -0.52 -13.91 -10.39
N ARG A 32 -1.40 -14.88 -10.11
CA ARG A 32 -2.60 -14.65 -9.30
C ARG A 32 -2.26 -14.32 -7.86
N SER A 33 -1.32 -15.03 -7.23
CA SER A 33 -0.89 -14.69 -5.87
C SER A 33 -0.24 -13.31 -5.81
N ASP A 34 0.58 -12.96 -6.81
CA ASP A 34 1.23 -11.64 -6.89
C ASP A 34 0.20 -10.52 -7.09
N GLN A 35 -0.80 -10.76 -7.95
CA GLN A 35 -1.93 -9.85 -8.12
C GLN A 35 -2.68 -9.65 -6.80
N CYS A 36 -2.95 -10.74 -6.05
CA CYS A 36 -3.61 -10.67 -4.75
C CYS A 36 -2.83 -9.83 -3.72
N LEU A 37 -1.49 -9.92 -3.74
CA LEU A 37 -0.61 -9.13 -2.87
C LEU A 37 -0.55 -7.66 -3.28
N SER A 38 -0.68 -7.36 -4.57
CA SER A 38 -0.64 -5.99 -5.09
C SER A 38 -1.87 -5.16 -4.70
N TYR A 39 -3.03 -5.78 -4.42
CA TYR A 39 -4.23 -5.05 -4.00
C TYR A 39 -4.08 -4.36 -2.64
N TYR A 40 -3.22 -4.90 -1.77
CA TYR A 40 -3.00 -4.36 -0.43
C TYR A 40 -1.51 -4.28 -0.11
N PRO A 41 -0.78 -3.33 -0.73
CA PRO A 41 0.67 -3.22 -0.59
C PRO A 41 1.04 -2.76 0.83
N VAL A 42 1.85 -3.55 1.53
CA VAL A 42 2.34 -3.24 2.89
C VAL A 42 3.67 -2.45 2.87
N ALA A 43 4.41 -2.55 1.76
CA ALA A 43 5.65 -1.82 1.54
C ALA A 43 5.35 -0.38 1.08
N ARG A 44 5.96 0.61 1.76
CA ARG A 44 5.86 2.03 1.38
C ARG A 44 6.92 2.34 0.31
N ASN A 45 6.54 3.05 -0.76
CA ASN A 45 7.42 3.30 -1.91
C ASN A 45 8.74 4.02 -1.55
N GLN A 46 8.74 4.84 -0.50
CA GLN A 46 9.92 5.59 -0.02
C GLN A 46 10.72 4.90 1.10
N GLN A 47 10.71 3.56 1.20
CA GLN A 47 11.54 2.85 2.19
C GLN A 47 13.01 2.81 1.76
N ARG A 48 13.86 3.64 2.41
CA ARG A 48 15.32 3.65 2.19
C ARG A 48 16.04 2.37 2.63
N LYS A 49 15.47 1.61 3.56
CA LYS A 49 16.10 0.41 4.15
C LYS A 49 15.53 -0.87 3.52
N TYR A 50 16.31 -1.55 2.67
CA TYR A 50 15.85 -2.70 1.88
C TYR A 50 15.33 -3.87 2.73
N TYR A 51 15.97 -4.17 3.87
CA TYR A 51 15.55 -5.27 4.74
C TYR A 51 14.12 -5.07 5.29
N LYS A 52 13.70 -3.83 5.54
CA LYS A 52 12.33 -3.51 5.95
C LYS A 52 11.33 -3.76 4.84
N LYS A 53 11.73 -3.57 3.57
CA LYS A 53 10.91 -3.89 2.40
C LYS A 53 10.68 -5.40 2.31
N ILE A 54 11.74 -6.20 2.48
CA ILE A 54 11.67 -7.67 2.50
C ILE A 54 10.74 -8.15 3.63
N PHE A 55 10.95 -7.67 4.86
CA PHE A 55 10.12 -8.03 6.00
C PHE A 55 8.63 -7.74 5.75
N ARG A 56 8.30 -6.56 5.23
CA ARG A 56 6.91 -6.19 4.91
C ARG A 56 6.30 -7.05 3.81
N HIS A 57 7.10 -7.44 2.82
CA HIS A 57 6.66 -8.34 1.76
C HIS A 57 6.35 -9.75 2.32
N LEU A 58 7.25 -10.30 3.13
CA LEU A 58 7.04 -11.59 3.82
C LEU A 58 5.82 -11.54 4.74
N LEU A 59 5.61 -10.45 5.46
CA LEU A 59 4.42 -10.24 6.28
C LEU A 59 3.14 -10.23 5.42
N ASN A 60 3.15 -9.54 4.27
CA ASN A 60 2.01 -9.51 3.36
C ASN A 60 1.69 -10.91 2.80
N GLN A 61 2.73 -11.68 2.44
CA GLN A 61 2.62 -13.08 2.01
C GLN A 61 2.01 -13.96 3.11
N ALA A 62 2.48 -13.82 4.35
CA ALA A 62 1.97 -14.58 5.49
C ALA A 62 0.47 -14.32 5.72
N VAL A 63 0.04 -13.05 5.65
CA VAL A 63 -1.38 -12.68 5.77
C VAL A 63 -2.22 -13.31 4.65
N TRP A 64 -1.73 -13.28 3.42
CA TRP A 64 -2.41 -13.92 2.30
C TRP A 64 -2.52 -15.45 2.48
N ASN A 65 -1.42 -16.11 2.87
CA ASN A 65 -1.42 -17.54 3.12
C ASN A 65 -2.39 -17.92 4.25
N PHE A 66 -2.43 -17.14 5.33
CA PHE A 66 -3.37 -17.33 6.43
C PHE A 66 -4.82 -17.15 5.97
N PHE A 67 -5.09 -16.18 5.11
CA PHE A 67 -6.41 -16.00 4.50
C PHE A 67 -6.84 -17.20 3.65
N VAL A 68 -5.93 -17.76 2.85
CA VAL A 68 -6.21 -18.97 2.05
C VAL A 68 -6.57 -20.16 2.96
N ILE A 69 -5.84 -20.35 4.06
CA ILE A 69 -6.15 -21.38 5.06
C ILE A 69 -7.51 -21.13 5.70
N TYR A 70 -7.79 -19.87 6.09
CA TYR A 70 -9.08 -19.49 6.66
C TYR A 70 -10.25 -19.79 5.71
N GLN A 71 -10.13 -19.47 4.43
CA GLN A 71 -11.16 -19.81 3.43
C GLN A 71 -11.35 -21.32 3.29
N LYS A 72 -10.26 -22.10 3.25
CA LYS A 72 -10.33 -23.56 3.19
C LYS A 72 -11.04 -24.17 4.40
N ASN A 73 -10.98 -23.50 5.55
CA ASN A 73 -11.65 -23.92 6.78
C ASN A 73 -13.10 -23.43 6.89
N GLY A 74 -13.72 -23.00 5.78
CA GLY A 74 -15.12 -22.52 5.76
C GLY A 74 -15.28 -21.03 6.09
N GLY A 75 -14.20 -20.28 6.09
CA GLY A 75 -14.22 -18.84 6.30
C GLY A 75 -15.03 -18.09 5.23
N ARG A 76 -15.95 -17.23 5.66
CA ARG A 76 -16.87 -16.49 4.77
C ARG A 76 -16.49 -15.03 4.54
N LEU A 77 -15.47 -14.54 5.24
CA LEU A 77 -15.03 -13.16 5.12
C LEU A 77 -14.30 -12.94 3.79
N ASN A 78 -14.57 -11.79 3.16
CA ASN A 78 -13.74 -11.27 2.08
C ASN A 78 -12.36 -10.84 2.63
N HIS A 79 -11.35 -10.75 1.76
CA HIS A 79 -9.96 -10.48 2.18
C HIS A 79 -9.81 -9.22 3.04
N ILE A 80 -10.54 -8.14 2.71
CA ILE A 80 -10.54 -6.92 3.52
C ILE A 80 -11.15 -7.11 4.91
N GLY A 81 -12.30 -7.81 4.99
CA GLY A 81 -12.96 -8.09 6.27
C GLY A 81 -12.11 -8.98 7.17
N PHE A 82 -11.44 -9.96 6.57
CA PHE A 82 -10.46 -10.78 7.26
C PHE A 82 -9.28 -9.96 7.80
N ARG A 83 -8.72 -9.05 7.00
CA ARG A 83 -7.64 -8.17 7.44
C ARG A 83 -8.05 -7.25 8.58
N MET A 84 -9.25 -6.67 8.53
CA MET A 84 -9.77 -5.83 9.62
C MET A 84 -9.87 -6.63 10.92
N LYS A 85 -10.45 -7.83 10.88
CA LYS A 85 -10.50 -8.73 12.03
C LYS A 85 -9.13 -9.14 12.55
N LEU A 86 -8.17 -9.37 11.66
CA LEU A 86 -6.79 -9.66 12.02
C LEU A 86 -6.15 -8.48 12.76
N VAL A 87 -6.33 -7.26 12.27
CA VAL A 87 -5.80 -6.03 12.89
C VAL A 87 -6.43 -5.80 14.26
N GLU A 88 -7.75 -5.91 14.38
CA GLU A 88 -8.47 -5.82 15.66
C GLU A 88 -7.85 -6.76 16.70
N ARG A 89 -7.72 -8.05 16.37
CA ARG A 89 -7.14 -9.04 17.28
C ARG A 89 -5.67 -8.79 17.61
N VAL A 90 -4.87 -8.32 16.67
CA VAL A 90 -3.46 -7.97 16.93
C VAL A 90 -3.34 -6.78 17.89
N ILE A 91 -4.23 -5.79 17.79
CA ILE A 91 -4.28 -4.65 18.71
C ILE A 91 -4.69 -5.10 20.10
N GLU A 92 -5.74 -5.93 20.21
CA GLU A 92 -6.21 -6.51 21.48
C GLU A 92 -5.10 -7.26 22.21
N VAL A 93 -4.39 -8.15 21.52
CA VAL A 93 -3.29 -8.94 22.09
C VAL A 93 -2.07 -8.06 22.40
N GLY A 94 -1.84 -7.02 21.59
CA GLY A 94 -0.69 -6.13 21.71
C GLY A 94 -0.71 -5.22 22.93
N GLY A 95 -1.85 -5.02 23.60
CA GLY A 95 -1.95 -4.34 24.90
C GLY A 95 -1.38 -2.92 24.96
N THR A 96 -1.19 -2.22 23.83
CA THR A 96 -0.66 -0.86 23.84
C THR A 96 -1.80 0.14 23.71
N ASP A 97 -2.12 0.81 24.81
CA ASP A 97 -2.78 2.10 24.77
C ASP A 97 -1.99 3.01 23.80
N PRO A 98 -2.60 3.50 22.71
CA PRO A 98 -1.97 4.40 21.75
C PRO A 98 -1.37 5.66 22.41
N SER A 99 -1.82 6.00 23.62
CA SER A 99 -1.33 7.15 24.38
C SER A 99 0.16 7.03 24.82
N VAL A 100 0.67 5.80 24.99
CA VAL A 100 2.02 5.54 25.55
C VAL A 100 3.12 5.65 24.49
N ARG A 101 2.78 5.58 23.19
CA ARG A 101 3.72 5.73 22.07
C ARG A 101 3.66 7.08 21.38
N ARG A 102 3.31 8.15 22.11
CA ARG A 102 3.79 9.46 21.69
C ARG A 102 5.31 9.40 21.83
N TYR A 103 6.01 9.37 20.70
CA TYR A 103 7.37 9.89 20.66
C TYR A 103 7.30 11.24 21.38
N VAL A 104 7.87 11.30 22.58
CA VAL A 104 8.28 12.58 23.15
C VAL A 104 9.38 13.02 22.20
N THR A 105 9.02 13.74 21.14
CA THR A 105 9.98 14.65 20.53
C THR A 105 10.48 15.46 21.72
N PRO A 106 11.78 15.43 22.06
CA PRO A 106 12.30 16.41 22.99
C PRO A 106 11.84 17.75 22.43
N LYS A 107 11.06 18.51 23.19
CA LYS A 107 10.98 19.94 22.94
C LYS A 107 12.43 20.38 23.05
N GLU A 108 13.11 20.57 21.93
CA GLU A 108 14.24 21.49 21.89
C GLU A 108 13.62 22.84 22.26
N SER A 109 13.58 23.09 23.57
CA SER A 109 13.74 24.44 24.07
C SER A 109 15.01 24.98 23.43
N GLU A 110 14.92 26.23 22.99
CA GLU A 110 16.01 27.03 22.41
C GLU A 110 15.98 27.05 20.88
N ASN A 111 15.11 27.89 20.33
CA ASN A 111 15.53 29.11 19.62
C ASN A 111 14.30 29.93 19.22
N VAL A 112 13.78 30.73 20.18
CA VAL A 112 12.66 31.67 19.98
C VAL A 112 13.05 32.86 19.08
N ILE A 113 14.31 32.96 18.67
CA ILE A 113 14.84 34.02 17.80
C ILE A 113 14.11 34.03 16.43
N ARG A 114 13.59 32.88 15.99
CA ARG A 114 12.89 32.76 14.69
C ARG A 114 11.53 33.48 14.63
N LEU A 115 11.03 34.00 15.76
CA LEU A 115 9.77 34.76 15.85
C LEU A 115 9.97 36.28 15.94
N ILE A 116 11.22 36.77 15.89
CA ILE A 116 11.53 38.20 16.02
C ILE A 116 11.66 38.88 14.65
N GLY A 117 11.84 38.11 13.58
CA GLY A 117 11.90 38.63 12.22
C GLY A 117 10.53 39.08 11.73
N SER A 118 10.35 40.38 11.52
CA SER A 118 9.22 40.98 10.81
C SER A 118 9.25 40.60 9.33
N HIS A 119 8.84 39.38 9.02
CA HIS A 119 8.68 38.86 7.65
C HIS A 119 7.30 39.16 7.05
N PHE A 120 6.66 40.25 7.47
CA PHE A 120 5.45 40.72 6.81
C PHE A 120 5.85 41.63 5.65
N PRO A 121 5.36 41.40 4.42
CA PRO A 121 5.58 42.32 3.32
C PRO A 121 5.02 43.71 3.68
N SER A 122 5.87 44.72 3.70
CA SER A 122 5.45 46.12 3.80
C SER A 122 5.25 46.70 2.40
N PHE A 123 4.23 47.52 2.22
CA PHE A 123 4.06 48.29 0.99
C PHE A 123 5.24 49.26 0.82
N LEU A 124 5.84 49.23 -0.37
CA LEU A 124 6.79 50.27 -0.80
C LEU A 124 5.97 51.48 -1.21
N GLU A 125 6.18 52.64 -0.57
CA GLU A 125 5.66 53.88 -1.10
C GLU A 125 6.39 54.19 -2.42
N SER A 126 5.61 54.44 -3.47
CA SER A 126 6.13 54.87 -4.75
C SER A 126 6.54 56.34 -4.62
N ASP A 127 7.84 56.59 -4.47
CA ASP A 127 8.38 57.94 -4.66
C ASP A 127 8.27 58.30 -6.16
N CYS A 128 7.10 58.79 -6.55
CA CYS A 128 6.95 59.51 -7.82
C CYS A 128 7.38 60.96 -7.56
N SER A 129 8.69 61.19 -7.58
CA SER A 129 9.24 62.54 -7.64
C SER A 129 8.88 63.14 -9.00
N GLU A 130 7.73 63.83 -9.07
CA GLU A 130 7.47 64.78 -10.15
C GLU A 130 8.54 65.87 -10.05
N LYS A 131 9.41 65.91 -11.06
CA LYS A 131 10.41 66.95 -11.22
C LYS A 131 9.68 68.22 -11.63
N GLU A 132 9.54 69.17 -10.71
CA GLU A 132 9.25 70.55 -11.07
C GLU A 132 10.44 71.10 -11.87
N GLY A 133 10.17 71.49 -13.11
CA GLY A 133 11.07 72.23 -13.97
C GLY A 133 10.34 73.42 -14.56
N GLN A 134 10.49 74.58 -13.92
CA GLN A 134 10.80 75.91 -14.47
C GLN A 134 10.53 76.99 -13.43
#